data_AF-A0AAI9K695-F1
#
_entry.id   AF-A0AAI9K695-F1
#
_cell.length_a   1.000
_cell.length_b   1.000
_cell.length_c   1.000
_cell.angle_alpha   90.00
_cell.angle_beta   90.00
_cell.angle_gamma   90.00
#
_symmetry.space_group_name_H-M   'P 1'
#
loop_
_entity.id
_entity.type
_entity.pdbx_description
1 polymer ?
#
loop_
_entity_poly.entity_id
_entity_poly.type
_entity_poly.pdbx_seq_one_letter_code
_entity_poly.pdbx_strand_id
1 'polypeptide(L)' 'MIKYTEEKTFTQDQVQELFKSVGWISAEYPQRLHKALMNSQTVLTAWDGG' A
#
# COMPACT_ATOMS: atom_id res chain seq x y z
N MET A 1 2.17 15.33 10.59
CA MET A 1 0.70 15.38 10.39
C MET A 1 0.38 14.32 9.38
N ILE A 2 -0.54 13.39 9.68
CA ILE A 2 -0.87 12.32 8.75
C ILE A 2 -1.82 12.85 7.67
N LYS A 3 -1.44 12.71 6.40
CA LYS A 3 -2.29 13.00 5.25
C LYS A 3 -3.01 11.73 4.82
N TYR A 4 -4.33 11.81 4.69
CA TYR A 4 -5.14 10.72 4.15
C TYR A 4 -5.50 11.01 2.70
N THR A 5 -5.51 9.99 1.84
CA THR A 5 -5.95 10.12 0.46
C THR A 5 -6.49 8.79 -0.08
N GLU A 6 -7.47 8.88 -0.98
CA GLU A 6 -7.97 7.75 -1.77
C GLU A 6 -7.22 7.62 -3.11
N GLU A 7 -6.37 8.59 -3.43
CA GLU A 7 -5.51 8.52 -4.61
C GLU A 7 -4.51 7.37 -4.48
N LYS A 8 -4.44 6.52 -5.49
CA LYS A 8 -3.55 5.36 -5.53
C LYS A 8 -2.19 5.74 -6.12
N THR A 9 -1.45 6.56 -5.38
CA THR A 9 -0.14 7.11 -5.78
C THR A 9 1.05 6.36 -5.19
N PHE A 10 0.80 5.34 -4.37
CA PHE A 10 1.84 4.50 -3.77
C PHE A 10 2.52 3.60 -4.79
N THR A 11 3.78 3.30 -4.54
CA THR A 11 4.56 2.35 -5.34
C THR A 11 4.39 0.92 -4.82
N GLN A 12 4.74 -0.05 -5.65
CA GLN A 12 4.78 -1.45 -5.25
C GLN A 12 5.70 -1.68 -4.03
N ASP A 13 6.86 -1.04 -4.01
CA ASP A 13 7.86 -1.22 -2.95
C ASP A 13 7.36 -0.65 -1.61
N GLN A 14 6.72 0.54 -1.63
CA GLN A 14 6.11 1.13 -0.44
C GLN A 14 5.04 0.23 0.18
N VAL A 15 4.18 -0.35 -0.66
CA VAL A 15 3.15 -1.29 -0.20
C VAL A 15 3.78 -2.58 0.33
N GLN A 16 4.81 -3.10 -0.35
CA GLN A 16 5.49 -4.31 0.10
C GLN A 16 6.17 -4.09 1.46
N GLU A 17 6.90 -2.99 1.63
CA GLU A 17 7.58 -2.64 2.87
C GLU A 17 6.58 -2.48 4.03
N LEU A 18 5.47 -1.77 3.79
CA LEU A 18 4.39 -1.64 4.76
C LEU A 18 3.84 -2.99 5.18
N PHE A 19 3.50 -3.87 4.24
CA PHE A 19 2.95 -5.18 4.55
C PHE A 19 3.98 -6.09 5.24
N LYS A 20 5.27 -5.97 4.91
CA LYS A 20 6.36 -6.68 5.61
C LYS A 20 6.51 -6.23 7.06
N SER A 21 6.38 -4.93 7.33
CA SER A 21 6.53 -4.36 8.67
C SER A 21 5.56 -4.94 9.71
N VAL A 22 4.40 -5.42 9.25
CA VAL A 22 3.36 -6.05 10.07
C VAL A 22 3.29 -7.57 9.89
N GLY A 23 4.23 -8.17 9.14
CA GLY A 23 4.34 -9.61 8.96
C GLY A 23 3.24 -10.24 8.09
N TRP A 24 2.63 -9.49 7.17
CA TRP A 24 1.57 -10.02 6.31
C TRP A 24 2.13 -10.83 5.14
N ILE A 25 1.60 -12.06 4.96
CA ILE A 25 2.05 -12.98 3.90
C ILE A 25 1.89 -12.42 2.48
N SER A 26 0.95 -11.51 2.25
CA SER A 26 0.76 -10.88 0.95
C SER A 26 1.98 -10.06 0.50
N ALA A 27 2.87 -9.67 1.42
CA ALA A 27 4.11 -8.98 1.11
C ALA A 27 5.13 -9.85 0.33
N GLU A 28 4.96 -11.18 0.35
CA GLU A 28 5.74 -12.12 -0.45
C GLU A 28 5.32 -12.14 -1.92
N TYR A 29 4.19 -11.50 -2.26
CA TYR A 29 3.65 -11.42 -3.62
C TYR A 29 3.46 -9.96 -4.08
N PRO A 30 4.54 -9.14 -4.15
CA PRO A 30 4.44 -7.69 -4.31
C PRO A 30 3.68 -7.25 -5.58
N GLN A 31 3.89 -7.92 -6.72
CA GLN A 31 3.15 -7.62 -7.95
C GLN A 31 1.65 -7.89 -7.82
N ARG A 32 1.26 -9.02 -7.20
CA ARG A 32 -0.16 -9.37 -7.01
C ARG A 32 -0.82 -8.43 -6.01
N LEU A 33 -0.12 -8.13 -4.92
CA LEU A 33 -0.56 -7.20 -3.89
C LEU A 33 -0.82 -5.81 -4.47
N HIS A 34 0.18 -5.23 -5.14
CA HIS A 34 0.04 -3.91 -5.77
C HIS A 34 -1.08 -3.90 -6.81
N LYS A 35 -1.14 -4.91 -7.70
CA LYS A 35 -2.22 -5.03 -8.69
C LYS A 35 -3.60 -5.10 -8.04
N ALA A 36 -3.75 -5.82 -6.93
CA ALA A 36 -5.02 -5.92 -6.21
C ALA A 36 -5.47 -4.54 -5.66
N LEU A 37 -4.55 -3.79 -5.05
CA LEU A 37 -4.85 -2.44 -4.55
C LEU A 37 -5.21 -1.47 -5.70
N MET A 38 -4.45 -1.51 -6.80
CA MET A 38 -4.72 -0.67 -7.96
C MET A 38 -6.09 -0.95 -8.61
N ASN A 39 -6.57 -2.20 -8.57
CA ASN A 39 -7.88 -2.59 -9.11
C ASN A 39 -9.02 -2.64 -8.09
N SER A 40 -8.78 -2.36 -6.80
CA SER A 40 -9.84 -2.26 -5.79
C SER A 40 -10.78 -1.08 -6.08
N GLN A 41 -12.05 -1.17 -5.70
CA GLN A 41 -13.00 -0.05 -5.82
C GLN A 41 -12.57 1.15 -4.97
N THR A 42 -12.09 0.91 -3.75
CA THR A 42 -11.67 1.97 -2.82
C THR A 42 -10.39 1.52 -2.09
N VAL A 43 -9.43 2.41 -1.95
CA VAL A 43 -8.22 2.24 -1.15
C VAL A 43 -7.98 3.54 -0.41
N LEU A 44 -7.97 3.51 0.93
CA LEU A 44 -7.60 4.66 1.75
C LEU A 44 -6.15 4.49 2.22
N THR A 45 -5.31 5.49 1.98
CA THR A 45 -3.91 5.49 2.41
C THR A 45 -3.63 6.62 3.37
N ALA A 46 -2.69 6.38 4.29
CA ALA A 46 -2.23 7.32 5.30
C ALA A 46 -0.74 7.56 5.10
N TRP A 47 -0.35 8.81 4.96
CA TRP A 47 1.01 9.25 4.69
C TRP A 47 1.49 10.10 5.84
N ASP A 48 2.53 9.65 6.54
CA ASP A 48 3.28 10.53 7.42
C ASP A 48 4.31 11.27 6.56
N GLY A 49 4.18 12.60 6.47
CA GLY A 49 4.99 13.44 5.58
C GLY A 49 6.42 13.63 6.06
N GLY A 50 7.14 12.51 6.23
CA GLY A 50 8.50 12.44 6.77
C GLY A 50 9.46 13.48 6.23
#